data_AF-A0A498JI18-F1
#
_entry.id   AF-A0A498JI18-F1
#
_cell.length_a   1.000
_cell.length_b   1.000
_cell.length_c   1.000
_cell.angle_alpha   90.00
_cell.angle_beta   90.00
_cell.angle_gamma   90.00
#
_symmetry.space_group_name_H-M   'P 1'
#
loop_
_entity.id
_entity.type
_entity.pdbx_description
1 polymer ?
#
loop_
_entity_poly.entity_id
_entity_poly.type
_entity_poly.pdbx_seq_one_letter_code
_entity_poly.pdbx_strand_id
1 'polypeptide(L)'
;MELIAKTKNTLILLQRTIRRRRAFQMEFFAVGKGLSGALKLLKERGSLEVKHDTDAVRMTDELGRPMTQKEAYNRLSHAFHRKGPGKRKQEKCRKQFEKEQKLKQMSSSDTPLQSMETVREAQAQLRKPYLVLSGHVHPGQTSDPASGFATVEQF
;
A
#
# COMPACT_ATOMS: atom_id res chain seq x y z
N MET A 1 -33.99 54.51 16.66
CA MET A 1 -33.80 53.87 15.34
C MET A 1 -32.66 52.83 15.29
N GLU A 2 -31.63 52.91 16.15
CA GLU A 2 -30.50 51.95 16.14
C GLU A 2 -30.84 50.50 16.56
N LEU A 3 -31.82 50.30 17.45
CA LEU A 3 -32.14 48.96 17.98
C LEU A 3 -32.76 48.04 16.90
N ILE A 4 -33.50 48.63 15.95
CA ILE A 4 -34.13 47.91 14.83
C ILE A 4 -33.08 47.54 13.76
N ALA A 5 -32.03 48.34 13.60
CA ALA A 5 -30.94 48.05 12.68
C ALA A 5 -30.05 46.90 13.17
N LYS A 6 -29.74 46.86 14.49
CA LYS A 6 -28.94 45.77 15.09
C LYS A 6 -29.63 44.41 15.00
N THR A 7 -30.93 44.34 15.27
CA THR A 7 -31.72 43.10 15.22
C THR A 7 -31.87 42.53 13.81
N LYS A 8 -32.00 43.40 12.79
CA LYS A 8 -32.03 42.98 11.38
C LYS A 8 -30.68 42.40 10.92
N ASN A 9 -29.56 42.97 11.35
CA ASN A 9 -28.23 42.53 10.94
C ASN A 9 -27.86 41.16 11.54
N THR A 10 -28.22 40.92 12.81
CA THR A 10 -28.07 39.61 13.45
C THR A 10 -28.93 38.54 12.77
N LEU A 11 -30.15 38.86 12.34
CA LEU A 11 -31.02 37.92 11.64
C LEU A 11 -30.45 37.52 10.27
N ILE A 12 -29.88 38.48 9.53
CA ILE A 12 -29.23 38.22 8.23
C ILE A 12 -27.99 37.35 8.39
N LEU A 13 -27.15 37.62 9.39
CA LEU A 13 -26.00 36.78 9.71
C LEU A 13 -26.44 35.36 10.08
N LEU A 14 -27.47 35.23 10.94
CA LEU A 14 -28.01 33.93 11.35
C LEU A 14 -28.53 33.14 10.15
N GLN A 15 -29.31 33.78 9.27
CA GLN A 15 -29.82 33.18 8.03
C GLN A 15 -28.69 32.76 7.08
N ARG A 16 -27.62 33.56 6.94
CA ARG A 16 -26.42 33.21 6.17
C ARG A 16 -25.69 32.00 6.75
N THR A 17 -25.49 31.94 8.06
CA THR A 17 -24.87 30.78 8.72
C THR A 17 -25.72 29.51 8.59
N ILE A 18 -27.04 29.62 8.69
CA ILE A 18 -27.95 28.48 8.50
C ILE A 18 -27.90 27.97 7.06
N ARG A 19 -27.90 28.88 6.07
CA ARG A 19 -27.73 28.51 4.64
C ARG A 19 -26.38 27.85 4.38
N ARG A 20 -25.29 28.37 4.94
CA ARG A 20 -23.95 27.75 4.86
C ARG A 20 -23.89 26.38 5.52
N ARG A 21 -24.50 26.19 6.70
CA ARG A 21 -24.59 24.87 7.36
C ARG A 21 -25.40 23.87 6.54
N ARG A 22 -26.53 24.29 5.95
CA ARG A 22 -27.32 23.44 5.05
C ARG A 22 -26.55 23.04 3.79
N ALA A 23 -25.81 23.96 3.17
CA ALA A 23 -24.97 23.66 2.01
C ALA A 23 -23.82 22.69 2.36
N PHE A 24 -23.16 22.88 3.50
CA PHE A 24 -22.11 21.97 3.98
C PHE A 24 -22.64 20.57 4.31
N GLN A 25 -23.86 20.48 4.84
CA GLN A 25 -24.53 19.19 5.06
C GLN A 25 -24.86 18.48 3.74
N MET A 26 -25.20 19.21 2.68
CA MET A 26 -25.54 18.67 1.36
C MET A 26 -24.31 18.16 0.59
N GLU A 27 -23.15 18.80 0.69
CA GLU A 27 -21.90 18.25 0.11
C GLU A 27 -21.50 16.92 0.76
N PHE A 28 -21.64 16.79 2.08
CA PHE A 28 -21.39 15.53 2.79
C PHE A 28 -22.45 14.45 2.50
N PHE A 29 -23.59 14.82 1.92
CA PHE A 29 -24.69 13.92 1.52
C PHE A 29 -24.55 13.42 0.07
N ALA A 30 -23.70 14.05 -0.77
CA ALA A 30 -23.49 13.63 -2.17
C ALA A 30 -22.79 12.26 -2.28
N VAL A 31 -22.11 11.84 -1.21
CA VAL A 31 -21.77 10.44 -0.96
C VAL A 31 -22.84 9.90 -0.02
N GLY A 32 -23.87 9.27 -0.58
CA GLY A 32 -25.09 8.88 0.15
C GLY A 32 -24.81 8.30 1.54
N LYS A 33 -25.46 8.85 2.58
CA LYS A 33 -25.29 8.37 3.95
C LYS A 33 -25.84 6.96 4.07
N GLY A 34 -24.93 6.00 4.17
CA GLY A 34 -25.25 4.58 4.28
C GLY A 34 -24.20 3.73 3.56
N LEU A 35 -24.45 2.43 3.52
CA LEU A 35 -23.58 1.45 2.87
C LEU A 35 -23.33 1.81 1.39
N SER A 36 -24.29 2.44 0.73
CA SER A 36 -24.20 2.87 -0.68
C SER A 36 -23.11 3.92 -0.93
N GLY A 37 -22.96 4.91 -0.05
CA GLY A 37 -21.89 5.91 -0.16
C GLY A 37 -20.51 5.30 0.04
N ALA A 38 -20.38 4.43 1.06
CA ALA A 38 -19.15 3.69 1.28
C ALA A 38 -18.82 2.78 0.07
N LEU A 39 -19.79 2.02 -0.45
CA LEU A 39 -19.65 1.17 -1.63
C LEU A 39 -19.24 1.97 -2.88
N LYS A 40 -19.77 3.19 -3.05
CA LYS A 40 -19.40 4.07 -4.16
C LYS A 40 -17.96 4.55 -4.04
N LEU A 41 -17.53 5.00 -2.87
CA LEU A 41 -16.12 5.33 -2.61
C LEU A 41 -15.20 4.12 -2.80
N LEU A 42 -15.65 2.92 -2.41
CA LEU A 42 -14.93 1.65 -2.61
C LEU A 42 -14.76 1.29 -4.09
N LYS A 43 -15.77 1.57 -4.89
CA LYS A 43 -15.76 1.36 -6.34
C LYS A 43 -14.90 2.42 -7.04
N GLU A 44 -15.00 3.69 -6.66
CA GLU A 44 -14.22 4.80 -7.21
C GLU A 44 -12.72 4.68 -6.87
N ARG A 45 -12.37 4.19 -5.68
CA ARG A 45 -10.97 3.92 -5.28
C ARG A 45 -10.37 2.64 -5.90
N GLY A 46 -11.09 1.96 -6.80
CA GLY A 46 -10.64 0.73 -7.45
C GLY A 46 -10.54 -0.50 -6.54
N SER A 47 -11.14 -0.45 -5.34
CA SER A 47 -11.07 -1.55 -4.36
C SER A 47 -12.20 -2.57 -4.54
N LEU A 48 -13.19 -2.28 -5.40
CA LEU A 48 -14.37 -3.11 -5.61
C LEU A 48 -14.55 -3.38 -7.11
N GLU A 49 -13.84 -4.38 -7.63
CA GLU A 49 -14.14 -4.92 -8.95
C GLU A 49 -15.37 -5.86 -8.85
N VAL A 50 -16.40 -5.57 -9.66
CA VAL A 50 -17.52 -6.49 -9.85
C VAL A 50 -17.00 -7.63 -10.72
N LYS A 51 -16.60 -8.73 -10.08
CA LYS A 51 -16.20 -9.95 -10.78
C LYS A 51 -17.47 -10.63 -11.27
N HIS A 52 -17.67 -10.67 -12.59
CA HIS A 52 -18.70 -11.49 -13.19
C HIS A 52 -18.36 -12.96 -12.95
N ASP A 53 -19.32 -13.72 -12.42
CA ASP A 53 -19.20 -15.17 -12.19
C ASP A 53 -19.34 -15.93 -13.51
N THR A 54 -18.40 -15.71 -14.41
CA THR A 54 -18.22 -16.55 -15.58
C THR A 54 -16.83 -17.16 -15.45
N ASP A 55 -16.83 -18.48 -15.31
CA ASP A 55 -15.68 -19.37 -15.48
C ASP A 55 -14.70 -19.45 -14.29
N ALA A 56 -14.96 -20.33 -13.32
CA ALA A 56 -13.89 -21.08 -12.65
C ALA A 56 -14.45 -22.08 -11.64
N VAL A 57 -14.20 -23.37 -11.86
CA VAL A 57 -14.01 -24.30 -10.74
C VAL A 57 -12.79 -23.78 -9.97
N ARG A 58 -13.04 -22.93 -8.96
CA ARG A 58 -11.99 -22.32 -8.15
C ARG A 58 -11.38 -23.42 -7.29
N MET A 59 -10.23 -23.93 -7.72
CA MET A 59 -9.41 -24.76 -6.85
C MET A 59 -8.88 -23.87 -5.72
N THR A 60 -9.34 -24.15 -4.51
CA THR A 60 -8.90 -23.46 -3.30
C THR A 60 -7.71 -24.20 -2.71
N ASP A 61 -6.74 -23.45 -2.19
CA ASP A 61 -5.69 -24.03 -1.36
C ASP A 61 -6.24 -24.48 -0.01
N GLU A 62 -5.46 -25.26 0.75
CA GLU A 62 -5.81 -25.73 2.10
C GLU A 62 -6.15 -24.58 3.08
N LEU A 63 -5.70 -23.37 2.76
CA LEU A 63 -5.94 -22.14 3.51
C LEU A 63 -7.11 -21.30 2.93
N GLY A 64 -7.90 -21.86 2.01
CA GLY A 64 -9.06 -21.19 1.41
C GLY A 64 -8.73 -20.03 0.47
N ARG A 65 -7.45 -19.83 0.12
CA ARG A 65 -7.02 -18.82 -0.87
C ARG A 65 -7.48 -19.27 -2.27
N PRO A 66 -8.07 -18.38 -3.09
CA PRO A 66 -8.29 -18.70 -4.50
C PRO A 66 -6.92 -18.85 -5.18
N MET A 67 -6.60 -20.07 -5.60
CA MET A 67 -5.34 -20.38 -6.26
C MET A 67 -5.34 -19.79 -7.68
N THR A 68 -4.16 -19.37 -8.16
CA THR A 68 -4.04 -18.93 -9.56
C THR A 68 -4.22 -20.11 -10.51
N GLN A 69 -4.68 -19.86 -11.74
CA GLN A 69 -4.86 -20.93 -12.74
C GLN A 69 -3.57 -21.74 -12.98
N LYS A 70 -2.42 -21.05 -12.96
CA LYS A 70 -1.09 -21.67 -13.10
C LYS A 70 -0.75 -22.61 -11.95
N GLU A 71 -1.03 -22.20 -10.72
CA GLU A 71 -0.81 -23.03 -9.54
C GLU A 71 -1.77 -24.23 -9.52
N ALA A 72 -3.04 -24.03 -9.93
CA ALA A 72 -4.02 -25.11 -10.09
C ALA A 72 -3.55 -26.18 -11.06
N TYR A 73 -3.11 -25.77 -12.26
CA TYR A 73 -2.55 -26.68 -13.24
C TYR A 73 -1.31 -27.42 -12.71
N ASN A 74 -0.38 -26.72 -12.05
CA ASN A 74 0.82 -27.34 -11.49
C ASN A 74 0.49 -28.37 -10.41
N ARG A 75 -0.48 -28.08 -9.52
CA ARG A 75 -0.93 -29.01 -8.47
C ARG A 75 -1.51 -30.29 -9.08
N LEU A 76 -2.39 -30.14 -10.08
CA LEU A 76 -2.97 -31.27 -10.81
C LEU A 76 -1.90 -32.06 -11.58
N SER A 77 -0.97 -31.37 -12.25
CA SER A 77 0.13 -31.99 -12.99
C SER A 77 1.05 -32.80 -12.06
N HIS A 78 1.40 -32.26 -10.89
CA HIS A 78 2.19 -33.00 -9.89
C HIS A 78 1.45 -34.20 -9.32
N ALA A 79 0.15 -34.08 -9.04
CA ALA A 79 -0.69 -35.19 -8.60
C ALA A 79 -0.81 -36.28 -9.68
N PHE A 80 -0.96 -35.88 -10.94
CA PHE A 80 -1.07 -36.78 -12.08
C PHE A 80 0.24 -37.52 -12.36
N HIS A 81 1.37 -36.80 -12.41
CA HIS A 81 2.68 -37.40 -12.71
C HIS A 81 3.39 -38.00 -11.50
N ARG A 82 2.86 -37.82 -10.28
CA ARG A 82 3.49 -38.21 -8.99
C ARG A 82 4.93 -37.72 -8.83
N LYS A 83 5.31 -36.69 -9.59
CA LYS A 83 6.64 -36.06 -9.60
C LYS A 83 6.48 -34.64 -9.11
N GLY A 84 6.80 -34.42 -7.84
CA GLY A 84 6.74 -33.10 -7.22
C GLY A 84 7.93 -32.21 -7.58
N PRO A 85 7.88 -30.93 -7.18
CA PRO A 85 9.04 -30.05 -7.26
C PRO A 85 10.17 -30.56 -6.35
N GLY A 86 11.43 -30.42 -6.79
CA GLY A 86 12.58 -30.79 -5.97
C GLY A 86 12.73 -29.95 -4.69
N LYS A 87 13.40 -30.50 -3.67
CA LYS A 87 13.55 -29.92 -2.33
C LYS A 87 13.99 -28.44 -2.31
N ARG A 88 15.02 -28.10 -3.10
CA ARG A 88 15.52 -26.71 -3.22
C ARG A 88 14.46 -25.74 -3.77
N LYS A 89 13.64 -26.20 -4.73
CA LYS A 89 12.56 -25.39 -5.31
C LYS A 89 11.44 -25.20 -4.30
N GLN A 90 11.06 -26.26 -3.60
CA GLN A 90 10.05 -26.19 -2.55
C GLN A 90 10.44 -25.23 -1.43
N GLU A 91 11.69 -25.28 -0.98
CA GLU A 91 12.21 -24.37 0.06
C GLU A 91 12.22 -22.91 -0.39
N LYS A 92 12.66 -22.63 -1.63
CA LYS A 92 12.62 -21.27 -2.19
C LYS A 92 11.19 -20.75 -2.29
N CYS A 93 10.25 -21.55 -2.80
CA CYS A 93 8.84 -21.18 -2.90
C CYS A 93 8.24 -20.93 -1.50
N ARG A 94 8.54 -21.79 -0.51
CA ARG A 94 8.10 -21.62 0.88
C ARG A 94 8.63 -20.31 1.48
N LYS A 95 9.91 -19.99 1.28
CA LYS A 95 10.53 -18.75 1.77
C LYS A 95 9.94 -17.50 1.12
N GLN A 96 9.59 -17.56 -0.16
CA GLN A 96 8.92 -16.46 -0.86
C GLN A 96 7.53 -16.21 -0.29
N PHE A 97 6.76 -17.29 -0.07
CA PHE A 97 5.43 -17.20 0.52
C PHE A 97 5.46 -16.66 1.95
N GLU A 98 6.42 -17.11 2.77
CA GLU A 98 6.64 -16.57 4.11
C GLU A 98 6.97 -15.08 4.10
N LYS A 99 7.83 -14.64 3.16
CA LYS A 99 8.15 -13.22 2.98
C LYS A 99 6.91 -12.42 2.59
N GLU A 100 6.08 -12.92 1.67
CA GLU A 100 4.84 -12.26 1.26
C GLU A 100 3.82 -12.20 2.41
N GLN A 101 3.68 -13.28 3.18
CA GLN A 101 2.83 -13.30 4.37
C GLN A 101 3.31 -12.31 5.43
N LYS A 102 4.62 -12.29 5.71
CA LYS A 102 5.21 -11.34 6.67
C LYS A 102 4.99 -9.89 6.23
N LEU A 103 5.20 -9.60 4.95
CA LEU A 103 4.92 -8.29 4.37
C LEU A 103 3.44 -7.90 4.46
N LYS A 104 2.53 -8.85 4.30
CA LYS A 104 1.08 -8.61 4.40
C LYS A 104 0.61 -8.46 5.85
N GLN A 105 1.28 -9.13 6.79
CA GLN A 105 1.01 -9.02 8.24
C GLN A 105 1.58 -7.75 8.84
N MET A 106 2.65 -7.18 8.26
CA MET A 106 3.16 -5.87 8.65
C MET A 106 2.07 -4.81 8.44
N SER A 107 1.71 -4.10 9.52
CA SER A 107 0.78 -2.98 9.48
C SER A 107 1.38 -1.83 8.66
N SER A 108 0.53 -0.98 8.06
CA SER A 108 0.92 0.12 7.16
C SER A 108 1.89 1.17 7.73
N SER A 109 2.26 1.06 9.01
CA SER A 109 3.26 1.87 9.71
C SER A 109 4.69 1.33 9.57
N ASP A 110 4.87 0.07 9.18
CA ASP A 110 6.18 -0.56 8.91
C ASP A 110 6.40 -0.67 7.39
N THR A 111 6.12 0.43 6.69
CA THR A 111 6.66 0.64 5.35
C THR A 111 8.19 0.60 5.43
N PRO A 112 8.90 0.11 4.38
CA PRO A 112 10.36 0.22 4.27
C PRO A 112 10.89 1.68 4.32
N LEU A 113 10.01 2.67 4.53
CA LEU A 113 10.30 4.04 4.90
C LEU A 113 11.12 4.16 6.20
N GLN A 114 10.96 3.26 7.18
CA GLN A 114 11.76 3.33 8.41
C GLN A 114 13.26 3.09 8.13
N SER A 115 13.59 2.35 7.07
CA SER A 115 14.99 2.22 6.62
C SER A 115 15.56 3.56 6.11
N MET A 116 14.74 4.43 5.52
CA MET A 116 15.19 5.76 5.10
C MET A 116 15.27 6.73 6.27
N GLU A 117 14.34 6.64 7.22
CA GLU A 117 14.37 7.44 8.44
C GLU A 117 15.59 7.13 9.30
N THR A 118 15.93 5.85 9.48
CA THR A 118 17.14 5.43 10.21
C THR A 118 18.42 5.89 9.50
N VAL A 119 18.47 5.84 8.16
CA VAL A 119 19.61 6.38 7.38
C VAL A 119 19.72 7.90 7.56
N ARG A 120 18.60 8.63 7.54
CA ARG A 120 18.57 10.09 7.72
C ARG A 120 18.97 10.48 9.14
N GLU A 121 18.55 9.71 10.14
CA GLU A 121 18.95 9.89 11.53
C GLU A 121 20.46 9.67 11.69
N ALA A 122 21.01 8.59 11.12
CA ALA A 122 22.45 8.33 11.12
C ALA A 122 23.25 9.46 10.41
N GLN A 123 22.75 9.98 9.29
CA GLN A 123 23.32 11.15 8.62
C GLN A 123 23.30 12.40 9.51
N ALA A 124 22.20 12.64 10.23
CA ALA A 124 22.06 13.76 11.16
C ALA A 124 23.01 13.62 12.37
N GLN A 125 23.15 12.40 12.92
CA GLN A 125 24.07 12.09 14.01
C GLN A 125 25.54 12.31 13.59
N LEU A 126 25.93 11.80 12.43
CA LEU A 126 27.28 11.95 11.88
C LEU A 126 27.55 13.34 11.29
N ARG A 127 26.50 14.14 11.08
CA ARG A 127 26.52 15.42 10.36
C ARG A 127 27.15 15.32 8.97
N LYS A 128 26.88 14.22 8.28
CA LYS A 128 27.40 13.95 6.93
C LYS A 128 26.24 13.76 5.95
N PRO A 129 26.32 14.34 4.74
CA PRO A 129 25.26 14.18 3.74
C PRO A 129 25.22 12.77 3.12
N TYR A 130 26.25 11.96 3.32
CA TYR A 130 26.35 10.59 2.84
C TYR A 130 26.60 9.61 3.98
N LEU A 131 26.12 8.38 3.80
CA LEU A 131 26.35 7.26 4.71
C LEU A 131 27.03 6.13 3.92
N VAL A 132 28.21 5.70 4.36
CA VAL A 132 28.94 4.60 3.72
C VAL A 132 28.41 3.30 4.29
N LEU A 133 27.63 2.57 3.49
CA LEU A 133 27.13 1.25 3.83
C LEU A 133 28.17 0.21 3.37
N SER A 134 28.85 -0.44 4.31
CA SER A 134 29.78 -1.52 3.97
C SER A 134 29.02 -2.72 3.43
N GLY A 135 29.26 -3.11 2.18
CA GLY A 135 28.60 -4.23 1.53
C GLY A 135 29.37 -4.72 0.30
N HIS A 136 28.95 -5.87 -0.25
CA HIS A 136 29.51 -6.40 -1.48
C HIS A 136 29.13 -5.49 -2.66
N VAL A 137 30.13 -4.81 -3.21
CA VAL A 137 29.98 -3.93 -4.38
C VAL A 137 29.69 -4.82 -5.60
N HIS A 138 28.55 -4.62 -6.26
CA HIS A 138 28.23 -5.37 -7.48
C HIS A 138 29.23 -5.01 -8.60
N PRO A 139 29.66 -5.98 -9.43
CA PRO A 139 30.53 -5.69 -10.55
C PRO A 139 29.86 -4.67 -11.47
N GLY A 140 30.48 -3.49 -11.63
CA GLY A 140 29.91 -2.33 -12.34
C GLY A 140 29.79 -1.07 -11.47
N GLN A 141 29.91 -1.19 -10.14
CA GLN A 141 30.15 -0.04 -9.27
C GLN A 141 31.67 0.09 -9.09
N THR A 142 32.25 1.21 -9.53
CA THR A 142 33.70 1.45 -9.41
C THR A 142 34.06 1.58 -7.93
N SER A 143 34.97 0.73 -7.46
CA SER A 143 35.53 0.82 -6.11
C SER A 143 36.97 1.33 -6.19
N ASP A 144 37.33 2.30 -5.37
CA ASP A 144 38.71 2.76 -5.25
C ASP A 144 39.60 1.59 -4.78
N PRO A 145 40.67 1.21 -5.52
CA PRO A 145 41.52 0.05 -5.19
C PRO A 145 42.29 0.21 -3.88
N ALA A 146 42.49 1.44 -3.37
CA ALA A 146 43.17 1.67 -2.10
C ALA A 146 42.24 1.52 -0.88
N SER A 147 40.95 1.82 -1.06
CA SER A 147 40.00 1.97 0.06
C SER A 147 38.80 1.01 0.01
N GLY A 148 38.56 0.35 -1.14
CA GLY A 148 37.45 -0.59 -1.34
C GLY A 148 36.06 0.05 -1.35
N PHE A 149 35.96 1.39 -1.32
CA PHE A 149 34.69 2.12 -1.30
C PHE A 149 34.18 2.39 -2.71
N ALA A 150 32.86 2.34 -2.90
CA ALA A 150 32.22 2.67 -4.17
C ALA A 150 32.24 4.20 -4.42
N THR A 151 32.90 4.63 -5.49
CA THR A 151 32.97 6.05 -5.88
C THR A 151 31.96 6.31 -7.00
N VAL A 152 31.26 7.45 -6.96
CA VAL A 152 30.47 7.93 -8.10
C VAL A 152 31.28 9.04 -8.74
N GLU A 153 31.77 8.82 -9.96
CA GLU A 153 32.43 9.86 -10.77
C GLU A 153 31.46 11.04 -10.91
N GLN A 154 31.88 12.23 -10.46
CA GLN A 154 31.11 13.46 -10.66
C GLN A 154 31.28 13.91 -12.12
N PHE A 155 30.19 13.92 -12.88
CA PHE A 155 30.10 14.58 -14.18
C PHE A 155 29.78 16.07 -14.02
#